data_AF-A0A8C6WNL2-F1
#
_entry.id   AF-A0A8C6WNL2-F1
#
_cell.length_a   1.000
_cell.length_b   1.000
_cell.length_c   1.000
_cell.angle_alpha   90.00
_cell.angle_beta   90.00
_cell.angle_gamma   90.00
#
_symmetry.space_group_name_H-M   'P 1'
#
loop_
_entity.id
_entity.type
_entity.pdbx_description
1 polymer ?
#
loop_
_entity_poly.entity_id
_entity_poly.type
_entity_poly.pdbx_seq_one_letter_code
_entity_poly.pdbx_strand_id
1 'polypeptide(L)'
;DADFISNAGYEALTQRLNDGRRTCKDLEELLKMRALAEEKYGKELVSIARKFVYLPTYFLFCFFHLSQHVEKMENVGKQHMLLSMMLREEMKSMELFRERQKEHRRKIEDVMEKAQKSKVSLYKKTIDSKKSYELRCRDADEAEQTAEKITNTSTATPKVTEKSKQCREEADKAGEFKICICS
;
A
#
# COMPACT_ATOMS: atom_id res chain seq x y z
N ASP A 1 -21.00 0.97 14.31
CA ASP A 1 -20.63 2.31 13.81
C ASP A 1 -19.17 2.50 13.39
N ALA A 2 -18.16 2.01 14.15
CA ALA A 2 -16.75 2.10 13.72
C ALA A 2 -16.42 1.39 12.38
N ASP A 3 -17.25 0.41 12.00
CA ASP A 3 -17.04 -0.41 10.81
C ASP A 3 -17.20 0.37 9.49
N PHE A 4 -18.09 1.37 9.45
CA PHE A 4 -18.34 2.13 8.22
C PHE A 4 -17.11 2.92 7.78
N ILE A 5 -16.37 3.52 8.71
CA ILE A 5 -15.14 4.29 8.42
C ILE A 5 -13.86 3.43 8.47
N SER A 6 -13.99 2.11 8.61
CA SER A 6 -12.84 1.20 8.63
C SER A 6 -12.00 1.32 7.36
N ASN A 7 -10.69 1.24 7.52
CA ASN A 7 -9.71 1.22 6.44
C ASN A 7 -8.82 -0.04 6.46
N ALA A 8 -9.21 -1.06 7.23
CA ALA A 8 -8.39 -2.26 7.47
C ALA A 8 -8.03 -3.01 6.17
N GLY A 9 -8.95 -3.06 5.20
CA GLY A 9 -8.69 -3.70 3.91
C GLY A 9 -7.57 -3.00 3.12
N TYR A 10 -7.53 -1.67 3.15
CA TYR A 10 -6.48 -0.89 2.51
C TYR A 10 -5.13 -1.02 3.23
N GLU A 11 -5.14 -1.07 4.56
CA GLU A 11 -3.93 -1.33 5.36
C GLU A 11 -3.34 -2.69 5.02
N ALA A 12 -4.17 -3.73 4.91
CA ALA A 12 -3.74 -5.07 4.52
C ALA A 12 -3.12 -5.08 3.11
N LEU A 13 -3.73 -4.39 2.14
CA LEU A 13 -3.18 -4.27 0.79
C LEU A 13 -1.84 -3.50 0.78
N THR A 14 -1.76 -2.39 1.50
CA THR A 14 -0.54 -1.60 1.65
C THR A 14 0.59 -2.42 2.25
N GLN A 15 0.30 -3.20 3.29
CA GLN A 15 1.26 -4.08 3.92
C GLN A 15 1.78 -5.14 2.92
N ARG A 16 0.89 -5.80 2.18
CA ARG A 16 1.26 -6.78 1.16
C ARG A 16 2.15 -6.17 0.06
N LEU A 17 1.86 -4.96 -0.37
CA LEU A 17 2.70 -4.24 -1.34
C LEU A 17 4.08 -3.92 -0.76
N ASN A 18 4.17 -3.58 0.52
CA ASN A 18 5.43 -3.33 1.20
C ASN A 18 6.27 -4.59 1.35
N ASP A 19 5.62 -5.73 1.61
CA ASP A 19 6.30 -7.02 1.65
C ASP A 19 6.86 -7.39 0.28
N GLY A 20 6.09 -7.21 -0.80
CA GLY A 20 6.60 -7.40 -2.16
C GLY A 20 7.83 -6.52 -2.48
N ARG A 21 7.87 -5.28 -2.00
CA ARG A 21 9.05 -4.41 -2.14
C ARG A 21 10.27 -4.97 -1.39
N ARG A 22 10.08 -5.56 -0.21
CA ARG A 22 11.17 -6.21 0.55
C ARG A 22 11.69 -7.42 -0.21
N THR A 23 10.80 -8.27 -0.71
CA THR A 23 11.17 -9.43 -1.54
C THR A 23 12.01 -9.05 -2.75
N CYS A 24 11.69 -7.94 -3.44
CA CYS A 24 12.54 -7.46 -4.55
C CYS A 24 13.95 -7.09 -4.09
N LYS A 25 14.11 -6.47 -2.91
CA LYS A 25 15.44 -6.16 -2.36
C LYS A 25 16.22 -7.42 -1.97
N ASP A 26 15.53 -8.39 -1.38
CA ASP A 26 16.15 -9.67 -1.01
C ASP A 26 16.64 -10.41 -2.27
N LEU A 27 15.87 -10.34 -3.35
CA LEU A 27 16.26 -10.88 -4.66
C LEU A 27 17.46 -10.12 -5.27
N GLU A 28 17.51 -8.80 -5.17
CA GLU A 28 18.69 -8.01 -5.60
C GLU A 28 19.96 -8.44 -4.84
N GLU A 29 19.89 -8.57 -3.52
CA GLU A 29 21.05 -8.99 -2.73
C GLU A 29 21.46 -10.43 -3.04
N LEU A 30 20.48 -11.33 -3.28
CA LEU A 30 20.76 -12.68 -3.76
C LEU A 30 21.51 -12.66 -5.10
N LEU A 31 21.01 -11.91 -6.08
CA LEU A 31 21.64 -11.78 -7.40
C LEU A 31 23.05 -11.20 -7.30
N LYS A 32 23.27 -10.24 -6.40
CA LYS A 32 24.57 -9.62 -6.13
C LYS A 32 25.57 -10.62 -5.56
N MET A 33 25.18 -11.35 -4.51
CA MET A 33 26.02 -12.39 -3.90
C MET A 33 26.37 -13.46 -4.94
N ARG A 34 25.39 -13.89 -5.73
CA ARG A 34 25.61 -14.86 -6.82
C ARG A 34 26.58 -14.30 -7.86
N ALA A 35 26.36 -13.09 -8.38
CA ALA A 35 27.22 -12.49 -9.38
C ALA A 35 28.68 -12.39 -8.92
N LEU A 36 28.92 -12.05 -7.65
CA LEU A 36 30.27 -12.01 -7.05
C LEU A 36 30.92 -13.40 -6.99
N ALA A 37 30.15 -14.43 -6.63
CA ALA A 37 30.65 -15.81 -6.59
C ALA A 37 31.01 -16.32 -8.00
N GLU A 38 30.13 -16.10 -8.98
CA GLU A 38 30.34 -16.48 -10.39
C GLU A 38 31.58 -15.78 -10.97
N GLU A 39 31.75 -14.48 -10.71
CA GLU A 39 32.91 -13.71 -11.16
C GLU A 39 34.22 -14.21 -10.56
N LYS A 40 34.22 -14.47 -9.24
CA LYS A 40 35.39 -14.98 -8.53
C LYS A 40 35.80 -16.35 -9.07
N TYR A 41 34.84 -17.25 -9.25
CA TYR A 41 35.09 -18.59 -9.77
C TYR A 41 35.61 -18.54 -11.20
N GLY A 42 34.95 -17.78 -12.08
CA GLY A 42 35.37 -17.64 -13.47
C GLY A 42 36.78 -17.04 -13.63
N LYS A 43 37.11 -16.01 -12.85
CA LYS A 43 38.46 -15.41 -12.82
C LYS A 43 39.52 -16.39 -12.33
N GLU A 44 39.23 -17.15 -11.28
CA GLU A 44 40.19 -18.12 -10.74
C GLU A 44 40.42 -19.28 -11.72
N LEU A 45 39.37 -19.78 -12.38
CA LEU A 45 39.52 -20.80 -13.43
C LEU A 45 40.43 -20.34 -14.58
N VAL A 46 40.21 -19.13 -15.09
CA VAL A 46 41.05 -18.55 -16.15
C VAL A 46 42.50 -18.33 -15.66
N SER A 47 42.66 -17.88 -14.42
CA SER A 47 43.98 -17.70 -13.79
C SER A 47 44.75 -19.03 -13.69
N ILE A 48 44.08 -20.09 -13.23
CA ILE A 48 44.65 -21.43 -13.18
C ILE A 48 45.00 -21.89 -14.60
N ALA A 49 44.08 -21.83 -15.55
CA ALA A 49 44.32 -22.24 -16.93
C ALA A 49 45.58 -21.60 -17.53
N ARG A 50 45.76 -20.28 -17.35
CA ARG A 50 46.93 -19.53 -17.85
C ARG A 50 48.27 -20.01 -17.29
N LYS A 51 48.32 -20.50 -16.05
CA LYS A 51 49.55 -21.03 -15.44
C LYS A 51 50.04 -22.29 -16.16
N PHE A 52 49.14 -23.07 -16.77
CA PHE A 52 49.46 -24.34 -17.41
C PHE A 52 49.65 -24.26 -18.93
N VAL A 53 49.40 -23.11 -19.56
CA VAL A 53 49.56 -22.89 -21.02
C VAL A 53 51.00 -23.12 -21.48
N TYR A 54 51.99 -22.80 -20.65
CA TYR A 54 53.40 -22.78 -21.04
C TYR A 54 54.24 -23.92 -20.43
N LEU A 55 53.61 -24.92 -19.80
CA LEU A 55 54.37 -26.02 -19.20
C LEU A 55 54.98 -26.91 -20.29
N PRO A 56 56.31 -27.09 -20.32
CA PRO A 56 56.94 -28.03 -21.23
C PRO A 56 56.64 -29.45 -20.76
N THR A 57 55.80 -30.17 -21.51
CA THR A 57 55.60 -31.61 -21.30
C THR A 57 56.48 -32.40 -22.26
N TYR A 58 57.27 -33.33 -21.72
CA TYR A 58 58.19 -34.17 -22.48
C TYR A 58 57.50 -35.20 -23.40
N PHE A 59 56.19 -35.41 -23.26
CA PHE A 59 55.40 -36.36 -24.04
C PHE A 59 54.28 -35.66 -24.82
N LEU A 60 54.26 -35.83 -26.15
CA LEU A 60 53.35 -35.15 -27.08
C LEU A 60 51.86 -35.40 -26.77
N PHE A 61 51.51 -36.62 -26.37
CA PHE A 61 50.13 -36.95 -25.98
C PHE A 61 49.69 -36.23 -24.71
N CYS A 62 50.56 -36.15 -23.69
CA CYS A 62 50.27 -35.40 -22.46
C CYS A 62 50.12 -33.90 -22.76
N PHE A 63 50.96 -33.34 -23.65
CA PHE A 63 50.83 -31.97 -24.11
C PHE A 63 49.43 -31.72 -24.69
N PHE A 64 49.02 -32.54 -25.66
CA PHE A 64 47.74 -32.39 -26.35
C PHE A 64 46.55 -32.46 -25.38
N HIS A 65 46.54 -33.45 -24.49
CA HIS A 65 45.47 -33.59 -23.49
C HIS A 65 45.46 -32.41 -22.48
N LEU A 66 46.63 -31.96 -22.03
CA LEU A 66 46.75 -30.80 -21.14
C LEU A 66 46.20 -29.54 -21.81
N SER A 67 46.60 -29.26 -23.06
CA SER A 67 46.12 -28.10 -23.82
C SER A 67 44.60 -28.10 -23.97
N GLN A 68 43.98 -29.25 -24.31
CA GLN A 68 42.52 -29.35 -24.39
C GLN A 68 41.82 -29.09 -23.05
N HIS A 69 42.39 -29.56 -21.94
CA HIS A 69 41.83 -29.30 -20.62
C HIS A 69 41.95 -27.83 -20.24
N VAL A 70 43.10 -27.21 -20.49
CA VAL A 70 43.35 -25.78 -20.25
C VAL A 70 42.37 -24.92 -21.05
N GLU A 71 42.14 -25.23 -22.33
CA GLU A 71 41.17 -24.52 -23.18
C GLU A 71 39.74 -24.64 -22.63
N LYS A 72 39.31 -25.86 -22.26
CA LYS A 72 37.98 -26.09 -21.67
C LYS A 72 37.80 -25.33 -20.36
N MET A 73 38.81 -25.34 -19.48
CA MET A 73 38.80 -24.59 -18.23
C MET A 73 38.67 -23.08 -18.47
N GLU A 74 39.43 -22.55 -19.43
CA GLU A 74 39.34 -21.13 -19.79
C GLU A 74 37.96 -20.77 -20.34
N ASN A 75 37.38 -21.63 -21.19
CA ASN A 75 36.04 -21.41 -21.75
C ASN A 75 34.95 -21.42 -20.66
N VAL A 76 34.98 -22.40 -19.75
CA VAL A 76 34.06 -22.44 -18.61
C VAL A 76 34.22 -21.20 -17.74
N GLY A 77 35.47 -20.79 -17.45
CA GLY A 77 35.73 -19.57 -16.68
C GLY A 77 35.15 -18.32 -17.33
N LYS A 78 35.28 -18.17 -18.65
CA LYS A 78 34.66 -17.08 -19.43
C LYS A 78 33.13 -17.12 -19.35
N GLN A 79 32.51 -18.29 -19.41
CA GLN A 79 31.05 -18.44 -19.28
C GLN A 79 30.54 -17.99 -17.90
N HIS A 80 31.23 -18.35 -16.82
CA HIS A 80 30.89 -17.88 -15.46
C HIS A 80 31.06 -16.36 -15.30
N MET A 81 32.09 -15.78 -15.91
CA MET A 81 32.25 -14.32 -15.96
C MET A 81 31.11 -13.63 -16.72
N LEU A 82 30.69 -14.19 -17.87
CA LEU A 82 29.54 -13.68 -18.63
C LEU A 82 28.24 -13.79 -17.82
N LEU A 83 28.03 -14.91 -17.13
CA LEU A 83 26.87 -15.08 -16.24
C LEU A 83 26.85 -14.03 -15.13
N SER A 84 27.99 -13.72 -14.51
CA SER A 84 28.08 -12.61 -13.54
C SER A 84 27.63 -11.28 -14.15
N MET A 85 28.03 -10.98 -15.38
CA MET A 85 27.61 -9.75 -16.07
C MET A 85 26.09 -9.73 -16.30
N MET A 86 25.51 -10.82 -16.79
CA MET A 86 24.06 -10.92 -17.00
C MET A 86 23.27 -10.78 -15.69
N LEU A 87 23.75 -11.39 -14.60
CA LEU A 87 23.13 -11.22 -13.27
C LEU A 87 23.16 -9.76 -12.81
N ARG A 88 24.21 -9.00 -13.16
CA ARG A 88 24.29 -7.56 -12.87
C ARG A 88 23.32 -6.73 -13.70
N GLU A 89 22.97 -7.17 -14.89
CA GLU A 89 21.93 -6.53 -15.71
C GLU A 89 20.54 -6.83 -15.16
N GLU A 90 20.27 -8.06 -14.72
CA GLU A 90 19.02 -8.43 -14.06
C GLU A 90 18.80 -7.62 -12.76
N MET A 91 19.86 -7.36 -11.99
CA MET A 91 19.77 -6.47 -10.82
C MET A 91 19.31 -5.05 -11.20
N LYS A 92 19.82 -4.49 -12.30
CA LYS A 92 19.37 -3.17 -12.80
C LYS A 92 17.91 -3.20 -13.23
N SER A 93 17.48 -4.29 -13.87
CA SER A 93 16.06 -4.49 -14.23
C SER A 93 15.16 -4.51 -12.98
N MET A 94 15.60 -5.17 -11.91
CA MET A 94 14.88 -5.21 -10.63
C MET A 94 14.78 -3.83 -9.98
N GLU A 95 15.85 -3.03 -10.01
CA GLU A 95 15.85 -1.66 -9.51
C GLU A 95 14.83 -0.79 -10.26
N LEU A 96 14.82 -0.86 -11.59
CA LEU A 96 13.85 -0.14 -12.43
C LEU A 96 12.42 -0.58 -12.15
N PHE A 97 12.19 -1.88 -11.98
CA PHE A 97 10.89 -2.41 -11.60
C PHE A 97 10.41 -1.84 -10.26
N ARG A 98 11.29 -1.79 -9.25
CA ARG A 98 10.96 -1.23 -7.94
C ARG A 98 10.62 0.25 -7.99
N GLU A 99 11.34 1.05 -8.77
CA GLU A 99 11.04 2.49 -8.89
C GLU A 99 9.71 2.72 -9.61
N ARG A 100 9.38 1.96 -10.66
CA ARG A 100 8.05 1.98 -11.28
C ARG A 100 6.94 1.60 -10.29
N GLN A 101 7.13 0.52 -9.54
CA GLN A 101 6.16 0.07 -8.54
C GLN A 101 5.97 1.08 -7.40
N LYS A 102 7.04 1.78 -7.00
CA LYS A 102 6.99 2.85 -6.00
C LYS A 102 6.19 4.04 -6.51
N GLU A 103 6.36 4.44 -7.77
CA GLU A 103 5.58 5.52 -8.37
C GLU A 103 4.09 5.17 -8.47
N HIS A 104 3.75 3.97 -8.97
CA HIS A 104 2.36 3.51 -9.05
C HIS A 104 1.70 3.46 -7.67
N ARG A 105 2.40 2.95 -6.66
CA ARG A 105 1.91 2.87 -5.28
C ARG A 105 1.57 4.25 -4.72
N ARG A 106 2.47 5.23 -4.87
CA ARG A 106 2.23 6.62 -4.40
C ARG A 106 0.94 7.20 -4.99
N LYS A 107 0.69 7.01 -6.29
CA LYS A 107 -0.54 7.49 -6.93
C LYS A 107 -1.80 6.88 -6.31
N ILE A 108 -1.77 5.59 -6.00
CA ILE A 108 -2.89 4.89 -5.36
C ILE A 108 -3.06 5.34 -3.89
N GLU A 109 -1.94 5.51 -3.17
CA GLU A 109 -1.94 6.01 -1.79
C GLU A 109 -2.57 7.41 -1.69
N ASP A 110 -2.19 8.33 -2.57
CA ASP A 110 -2.73 9.70 -2.59
C ASP A 110 -4.24 9.73 -2.87
N VAL A 111 -4.72 8.89 -3.80
CA VAL A 111 -6.15 8.80 -4.13
C VAL A 111 -6.93 8.22 -2.96
N MET A 112 -6.40 7.15 -2.33
CA MET A 112 -7.06 6.52 -1.20
C MET A 112 -7.10 7.44 0.02
N GLU A 113 -6.01 8.16 0.32
CA GLU A 113 -5.98 9.11 1.44
C GLU A 113 -7.06 10.18 1.27
N LYS A 114 -7.20 10.75 0.07
CA LYS A 114 -8.25 11.73 -0.24
C LYS A 114 -9.65 11.14 -0.09
N ALA A 115 -9.89 9.95 -0.65
CA ALA A 115 -11.17 9.27 -0.56
C ALA A 115 -11.55 8.96 0.90
N GLN A 116 -10.60 8.48 1.70
CA GLN A 116 -10.82 8.16 3.11
C GLN A 116 -11.07 9.42 3.95
N LYS A 117 -10.32 10.51 3.74
CA LYS A 117 -10.58 11.79 4.40
C LYS A 117 -11.99 12.31 4.08
N SER A 118 -12.42 12.25 2.82
CA SER A 118 -13.76 12.65 2.41
C SER A 118 -14.84 11.77 3.07
N LYS A 119 -14.66 10.45 3.04
CA LYS A 119 -15.58 9.48 3.67
C LYS A 119 -15.74 9.73 5.16
N VAL A 120 -14.64 9.93 5.90
CA VAL A 120 -14.65 10.20 7.34
C VAL A 120 -15.31 11.55 7.63
N SER A 121 -15.00 12.59 6.85
CA SER A 121 -15.59 13.92 7.00
C SER A 121 -17.10 13.91 6.78
N LEU A 122 -17.56 13.28 5.70
CA LEU A 122 -18.99 13.14 5.39
C LEU A 122 -19.71 12.32 6.46
N TYR A 123 -19.14 11.18 6.87
CA TYR A 123 -19.72 10.35 7.93
C TYR A 123 -19.87 11.13 9.24
N LYS A 124 -18.86 11.91 9.64
CA LYS A 124 -18.94 12.75 10.84
C LYS A 124 -20.08 13.78 10.74
N LYS A 125 -20.19 14.49 9.62
CA LYS A 125 -21.29 15.45 9.38
C LYS A 125 -22.65 14.77 9.45
N THR A 126 -22.78 13.57 8.86
CA THR A 126 -24.01 12.78 8.89
C THR A 126 -24.38 12.37 10.32
N ILE A 127 -23.44 11.88 11.11
CA ILE A 127 -23.68 11.50 12.50
C ILE A 127 -24.05 12.71 13.37
N ASP A 128 -23.36 13.84 13.21
CA ASP A 128 -23.64 15.06 13.96
C ASP A 128 -25.02 15.65 13.58
N SER A 129 -25.37 15.64 12.30
CA SER A 129 -26.70 16.04 11.81
C SER A 129 -27.81 15.13 12.35
N LYS A 130 -27.59 13.80 12.34
CA LYS A 130 -28.52 12.82 12.93
C LYS A 130 -28.76 13.11 14.41
N LYS A 131 -27.70 13.31 15.21
CA LYS A 131 -27.82 13.63 16.64
C LYS A 131 -28.57 14.92 16.89
N SER A 132 -28.31 15.96 16.08
CA SER A 132 -29.00 17.25 16.17
C SER A 132 -30.49 17.10 15.88
N TYR A 133 -30.85 16.36 14.83
CA TYR A 133 -32.24 16.07 14.49
C TYR A 133 -32.94 15.28 15.61
N GLU A 134 -32.31 14.21 16.10
CA GLU A 134 -32.85 13.40 17.21
C GLU A 134 -33.07 14.21 18.50
N LEU A 135 -32.20 15.19 18.79
CA LEU A 135 -32.37 16.10 19.92
C LEU A 135 -33.58 17.03 19.70
N ARG A 136 -33.67 17.68 18.53
CA ARG A 136 -34.76 18.61 18.24
C ARG A 136 -36.13 17.95 18.19
N CYS A 137 -36.22 16.71 17.71
CA CYS A 137 -37.46 15.93 17.80
C CYS A 137 -37.86 15.72 19.26
N ARG A 138 -36.90 15.37 20.13
CA ARG A 138 -37.16 15.18 21.56
C ARG A 138 -37.65 16.46 22.24
N ASP A 139 -36.99 17.59 21.96
CA ASP A 139 -37.37 18.90 22.49
C ASP A 139 -38.78 19.32 22.02
N ALA A 140 -39.13 19.01 20.77
CA ALA A 140 -40.46 19.25 20.22
C ALA A 140 -41.53 18.40 20.93
N ASP A 141 -41.27 17.11 21.13
CA ASP A 141 -42.17 16.19 21.85
C ASP A 141 -42.39 16.65 23.32
N GLU A 142 -41.33 17.08 24.00
CA GLU A 142 -41.41 17.62 25.37
C GLU A 142 -42.20 18.93 25.45
N ALA A 143 -42.01 19.83 24.47
CA ALA A 143 -42.76 21.08 24.39
C ALA A 143 -44.26 20.85 24.10
N GLU A 144 -44.60 19.89 23.24
CA GLU A 144 -45.98 19.49 22.94
C GLU A 144 -46.67 18.91 24.17
N GLN A 145 -46.04 17.96 24.88
CA GLN A 145 -46.58 17.41 26.14
C GLN A 145 -46.80 18.49 27.21
N THR A 146 -45.89 19.47 27.29
CA THR A 146 -46.02 20.57 28.25
C THR A 146 -47.19 21.49 27.88
N ALA A 147 -47.38 21.77 26.59
CA ALA A 147 -48.52 22.55 26.09
C ALA A 147 -49.85 21.84 26.36
N GLU A 148 -49.92 20.52 26.14
CA GLU A 148 -51.12 19.72 26.42
C GLU A 148 -51.48 19.73 27.92
N LYS A 149 -50.50 19.53 28.80
CA LYS A 149 -50.72 19.59 30.26
C LYS A 149 -51.27 20.94 30.71
N ILE A 150 -50.71 22.04 30.21
CA ILE A 150 -51.14 23.41 30.59
C ILE A 150 -52.52 23.75 30.00
N THR A 151 -52.84 23.22 28.82
CA THR A 151 -54.17 23.35 28.22
C THR A 151 -55.22 22.60 29.07
N ASN A 152 -54.89 21.39 29.53
CA ASN A 152 -55.76 20.58 30.37
C ASN A 152 -56.00 21.19 31.78
N THR A 153 -55.08 22.02 32.28
CA THR A 153 -55.24 22.75 33.55
C THR A 153 -55.91 24.13 33.42
N SER A 154 -56.43 24.48 32.23
CA SER A 154 -57.18 25.74 31.97
C SER A 154 -56.39 27.05 32.21
N THR A 155 -55.05 26.99 32.25
CA THR A 155 -54.15 28.15 32.37
C THR A 155 -53.34 28.37 31.08
N ALA A 156 -53.98 28.19 29.93
CA ALA A 156 -53.33 28.29 28.63
C ALA A 156 -52.85 29.72 28.33
N THR A 157 -51.54 29.93 28.29
CA THR A 157 -50.93 31.19 27.83
C THR A 157 -50.41 31.06 26.39
N PRO A 158 -50.63 32.04 25.50
CA PRO A 158 -50.22 31.99 24.08
C PRO A 158 -48.72 31.73 23.88
N LYS A 159 -47.89 32.14 24.86
CA LYS A 159 -46.43 31.92 24.85
C LYS A 159 -46.02 30.44 24.85
N VAL A 160 -46.81 29.56 25.46
CA VAL A 160 -46.50 28.12 25.56
C VAL A 160 -46.81 27.41 24.25
N THR A 161 -47.93 27.76 23.63
CA THR A 161 -48.36 27.23 22.32
C THR A 161 -47.43 27.66 21.19
N GLU A 162 -46.92 28.89 21.24
CA GLU A 162 -45.96 29.41 20.26
C GLU A 162 -44.59 28.73 20.37
N LYS A 163 -44.13 28.46 21.60
CA LYS A 163 -42.88 27.72 21.85
C LYS A 163 -42.93 26.29 21.30
N SER A 164 -44.05 25.59 21.44
CA SER A 164 -44.23 24.23 20.87
C SER A 164 -44.16 24.25 19.33
N LYS A 165 -44.85 25.19 18.67
CA LYS A 165 -44.78 25.35 17.21
C LYS A 165 -43.37 25.66 16.72
N GLN A 166 -42.65 26.53 17.42
CA GLN A 166 -41.28 26.90 17.09
C GLN A 166 -40.31 25.71 17.18
N CYS A 167 -40.40 24.90 18.24
CA CYS A 167 -39.61 23.68 18.37
C CYS A 167 -39.88 22.68 17.23
N ARG A 168 -41.12 22.60 16.75
CA ARG A 168 -41.50 21.73 15.63
C ARG A 168 -40.92 22.18 14.29
N GLU A 169 -40.97 23.48 14.00
CA GLU A 169 -40.30 24.04 12.81
C GLU A 169 -38.78 23.85 12.84
N GLU A 170 -38.15 23.93 14.02
CA GLU A 170 -36.71 23.70 14.17
C GLU A 170 -36.34 22.24 13.94
N ALA A 171 -37.19 21.29 14.35
CA ALA A 171 -37.05 19.87 14.05
C ALA A 171 -37.19 19.59 12.54
N ASP A 172 -38.18 20.20 11.88
CA ASP A 172 -38.42 20.04 10.44
C ASP A 172 -37.25 20.62 9.61
N LYS A 173 -36.74 21.80 9.97
CA LYS A 173 -35.54 22.41 9.34
C LYS A 173 -34.28 21.56 9.54
N ALA A 174 -34.14 20.90 10.69
CA ALA A 174 -33.04 19.94 10.89
C ALA A 174 -33.22 18.66 10.04
N GLY A 175 -34.46 18.32 9.70
CA GLY A 175 -34.81 17.19 8.84
C GLY A 175 -34.49 17.41 7.36
N GLU A 176 -34.47 18.65 6.85
CA GLU A 176 -34.11 18.96 5.44
C GLU A 176 -32.67 18.55 5.07
N PHE A 177 -31.78 18.39 6.07
CA PHE A 177 -30.44 17.84 5.87
C PHE A 177 -30.45 16.39 5.33
N LYS A 178 -31.60 15.68 5.38
CA LYS A 178 -31.81 14.35 4.77
C LYS A 178 -31.57 14.32 3.26
N ILE A 179 -31.79 15.43 2.54
CA ILE A 179 -31.69 15.46 1.07
C ILE A 179 -30.23 15.42 0.59
N CYS A 180 -29.28 15.91 1.39
CA CYS A 180 -27.88 16.01 0.98
C CYS A 180 -27.06 14.72 1.20
N ILE A 181 -27.62 13.70 1.88
CA ILE A 181 -26.92 12.44 2.18
C ILE A 181 -27.19 11.35 1.11
N CYS A 182 -28.22 11.54 0.26
CA CYS A 182 -28.62 10.58 -0.78
C CYS A 182 -28.23 11.01 -2.21
N SER A 183 -27.50 12.12 -2.40
CA SER A 183 -26.97 12.59 -3.70
C SER A 183 -25.45 12.51 -3.72
#